data_AF-A0A8T0PLQ9-F1
#
_entry.id   AF-A0A8T0PLQ9-F1
#
_cell.length_a   1.000
_cell.length_b   1.000
_cell.length_c   1.000
_cell.angle_alpha   90.00
_cell.angle_beta   90.00
_cell.angle_gamma   90.00
#
_symmetry.space_group_name_H-M   'P 1'
#
loop_
_entity.id
_entity.type
_entity.pdbx_description
1 polymer ?
#
loop_
_entity_poly.entity_id
_entity_poly.type
_entity_poly.pdbx_seq_one_letter_code
_entity_poly.pdbx_strand_id
1 'polypeptide(L)'
;MDESRKKKWVAWAVAAAIFVVLMLVTPAIPQDEAYHHFADHRTLFLGIPNTLNVISNIPFFFVGVTGLILCHYKDYFRLSSQGELWSWTLFFAGVTAVAFGSSFYHLNPNDATLIWDRLPMTIAFTSIMAIFIIERVDERAGAKSLAPLVIAGVLSIMYWSFFDDLRPYAVVQFVPCIAIPVMAIVIPPIYTHSSYWLWAAGLCALLNA
;
A
#
# COMPACT_ATOMS: atom_id res chain seq x y z
N MET A 1 16.48 -29.07 11.01
CA MET A 1 15.90 -27.76 10.62
C MET A 1 16.20 -26.79 11.74
N ASP A 2 16.80 -25.64 11.44
CA ASP A 2 17.19 -24.64 12.45
C ASP A 2 15.99 -24.20 13.31
N GLU A 3 16.16 -24.12 14.63
CA GLU A 3 15.13 -23.76 15.61
C GLU A 3 14.49 -22.41 15.29
N SER A 4 15.29 -21.44 14.83
CA SER A 4 14.82 -20.13 14.37
C SER A 4 13.90 -20.24 13.15
N ARG A 5 14.27 -21.08 12.18
CA ARG A 5 13.47 -21.33 10.98
C ARG A 5 12.14 -22.01 11.31
N LYS A 6 12.15 -22.96 12.26
CA LYS A 6 10.94 -23.63 12.74
C LYS A 6 9.97 -22.64 13.39
N LYS A 7 10.46 -21.74 14.25
CA LYS A 7 9.65 -20.68 14.88
C LYS A 7 9.00 -19.74 13.84
N LYS A 8 9.74 -19.33 12.81
CA LYS A 8 9.20 -18.52 11.70
C LYS A 8 8.08 -19.24 10.95
N TRP A 9 8.27 -20.52 10.60
CA TRP A 9 7.24 -21.31 9.91
C TRP A 9 5.98 -21.50 10.76
N VAL A 10 6.13 -21.75 12.06
CA VAL A 10 4.99 -21.84 12.99
C VAL A 10 4.24 -20.51 13.04
N ALA A 11 4.93 -19.37 13.13
CA ALA A 11 4.30 -18.06 13.12
C ALA A 11 3.50 -17.81 11.83
N TRP A 12 4.06 -18.13 10.66
CA TRP A 12 3.35 -18.03 9.39
C TRP A 12 2.14 -18.96 9.29
N ALA A 13 2.28 -20.20 9.76
CA ALA A 13 1.18 -21.17 9.77
C ALA A 13 0.04 -20.73 10.71
N VAL A 14 0.37 -20.20 11.88
CA VAL A 14 -0.61 -19.65 12.83
C VAL A 14 -1.29 -18.42 12.23
N ALA A 15 -0.55 -17.49 11.62
CA ALA A 15 -1.14 -16.32 10.97
C ALA A 15 -2.10 -16.72 9.84
N ALA A 16 -1.71 -17.69 8.99
CA ALA A 16 -2.56 -18.21 7.94
C ALA A 16 -3.81 -18.91 8.50
N ALA A 17 -3.66 -19.71 9.57
CA ALA A 17 -4.79 -20.36 10.22
C ALA A 17 -5.77 -19.35 10.83
N ILE A 18 -5.27 -18.30 11.50
CA ILE A 18 -6.09 -17.21 12.03
C ILE A 18 -6.83 -16.52 10.88
N PHE A 19 -6.15 -16.20 9.79
CA PHE A 19 -6.78 -15.58 8.62
C PHE A 19 -7.90 -16.45 8.04
N VAL A 20 -7.67 -17.76 7.89
CA VAL A 20 -8.70 -18.70 7.40
C VAL A 20 -9.88 -18.78 8.38
N VAL A 21 -9.62 -18.87 9.68
CA VAL A 21 -10.69 -18.88 10.69
C VAL A 21 -11.49 -17.58 10.63
N LEU A 22 -10.85 -16.43 10.50
CA LEU A 22 -11.53 -15.15 10.32
C LEU A 22 -12.42 -15.16 9.07
N MET A 23 -11.92 -15.68 7.94
CA MET A 23 -12.68 -15.79 6.70
C MET A 23 -13.92 -16.71 6.83
N LEU A 24 -13.84 -17.75 7.67
CA LEU A 24 -14.93 -18.71 7.89
C LEU A 24 -15.96 -18.24 8.92
N VAL A 25 -15.53 -17.53 9.97
CA VAL A 25 -16.38 -17.16 11.11
C VAL A 25 -17.04 -15.80 10.90
N THR A 26 -16.38 -14.88 10.19
CA THR A 26 -16.98 -13.58 9.87
C THR A 26 -17.78 -13.66 8.57
N PRO A 27 -18.89 -12.93 8.43
CA PRO A 27 -19.56 -12.79 7.14
C PRO A 27 -18.62 -12.08 6.15
N ALA A 28 -18.82 -12.35 4.85
CA ALA A 28 -18.18 -11.57 3.79
C ALA A 28 -18.55 -10.08 3.95
N ILE A 29 -17.58 -9.21 3.67
CA ILE A 29 -17.79 -7.76 3.72
C ILE A 29 -17.95 -7.29 2.26
N PRO A 30 -19.19 -7.12 1.77
CA PRO A 30 -19.43 -6.64 0.42
C PRO A 30 -18.98 -5.18 0.27
N GLN A 31 -18.72 -4.78 -0.97
CA GLN A 31 -18.51 -3.38 -1.29
C GLN A 31 -19.82 -2.62 -1.10
N ASP A 32 -19.80 -1.60 -0.24
CA ASP A 32 -20.94 -0.71 -0.08
C ASP A 32 -21.01 0.22 -1.29
N GLU A 33 -22.15 0.23 -2.00
CA GLU A 33 -22.42 1.14 -3.11
C GLU A 33 -22.39 2.61 -2.69
N ALA A 34 -22.73 2.90 -1.43
CA ALA A 34 -22.63 4.25 -0.89
C ALA A 34 -21.18 4.77 -0.87
N TYR A 35 -20.18 3.89 -0.98
CA TYR A 35 -18.77 4.26 -1.11
C TYR A 35 -18.48 5.12 -2.35
N HIS A 36 -19.31 5.02 -3.40
CA HIS A 36 -19.18 5.83 -4.61
C HIS A 36 -19.82 7.22 -4.47
N HIS A 37 -20.60 7.46 -3.41
CA HIS A 37 -21.26 8.73 -3.17
C HIS A 37 -20.34 9.71 -2.46
N PHE A 38 -19.50 10.41 -3.25
CA PHE A 38 -18.62 11.44 -2.72
C PHE A 38 -19.38 12.65 -2.17
N ALA A 39 -18.87 13.23 -1.08
CA ALA A 39 -19.38 14.49 -0.56
C ALA A 39 -19.17 15.67 -1.53
N ASP A 40 -18.15 15.61 -2.38
CA ASP A 40 -17.89 16.61 -3.41
C ASP A 40 -18.70 16.32 -4.67
N HIS A 41 -19.85 16.96 -4.83
CA HIS A 41 -20.64 16.90 -6.07
C HIS A 41 -20.36 18.06 -7.04
N ARG A 42 -19.34 18.88 -6.74
CA ARG A 42 -19.08 20.07 -7.54
C ARG A 42 -18.47 19.68 -8.89
N THR A 43 -18.92 20.40 -9.92
CA THR A 43 -18.35 20.40 -11.28
C THR A 43 -17.65 21.73 -11.51
N LEU A 44 -16.48 21.88 -10.90
CA LEU A 44 -15.59 23.03 -11.08
C LEU A 44 -14.60 22.73 -12.20
N PHE A 45 -14.13 23.77 -12.90
CA PHE A 45 -13.14 23.70 -13.98
C PHE A 45 -13.49 22.74 -15.14
N LEU A 46 -13.79 23.30 -16.33
CA LEU A 46 -13.96 22.55 -17.58
C LEU A 46 -15.00 21.40 -17.56
N GLY A 47 -15.89 21.35 -16.56
CA GLY A 47 -16.93 20.32 -16.42
C GLY A 47 -16.48 19.02 -15.75
N ILE A 48 -15.36 19.02 -15.01
CA ILE A 48 -14.85 17.83 -14.31
C ILE A 48 -15.74 17.50 -13.10
N PRO A 49 -16.37 16.31 -13.00
CA PRO A 49 -17.13 15.90 -11.82
C PRO A 49 -16.21 15.60 -10.64
N ASN A 50 -16.72 15.75 -9.40
CA ASN A 50 -15.99 15.49 -8.16
C ASN A 50 -14.62 16.21 -8.14
N THR A 51 -14.60 17.47 -8.58
CA THR A 51 -13.37 18.15 -9.01
C THR A 51 -12.30 18.18 -7.93
N LEU A 52 -12.65 18.40 -6.66
CA LEU A 52 -11.65 18.45 -5.61
C LEU A 52 -11.00 17.09 -5.40
N ASN A 53 -11.76 16.00 -5.53
CA ASN A 53 -11.23 14.65 -5.43
C ASN A 53 -10.27 14.32 -6.58
N VAL A 54 -10.52 14.84 -7.78
CA VAL A 54 -9.62 14.68 -8.92
C VAL A 54 -8.35 15.52 -8.74
N ILE A 55 -8.48 16.79 -8.36
CA ILE A 55 -7.34 17.70 -8.21
C ILE A 55 -6.44 17.31 -7.03
N SER A 56 -7.00 16.77 -5.94
CA SER A 56 -6.22 16.29 -4.79
C SER A 56 -5.28 15.13 -5.14
N ASN A 57 -5.40 14.52 -6.32
CA ASN A 57 -4.49 13.48 -6.79
C ASN A 57 -3.21 14.00 -7.47
N ILE A 58 -3.20 15.27 -7.89
CA ILE A 58 -2.05 15.89 -8.56
C ILE A 58 -0.76 15.85 -7.70
N PRO A 59 -0.79 16.11 -6.39
CA PRO A 59 0.40 15.99 -5.54
C PRO A 59 1.02 14.59 -5.57
N PHE A 60 0.24 13.51 -5.63
CA PHE A 60 0.77 12.15 -5.70
C PHE A 60 1.61 11.93 -6.97
N PHE A 61 1.20 12.51 -8.10
CA PHE A 61 1.97 12.43 -9.35
C PHE A 61 3.37 13.04 -9.17
N PHE A 62 3.44 14.26 -8.63
CA PHE A 62 4.72 14.94 -8.45
C PHE A 62 5.61 14.25 -7.41
N VAL A 63 5.04 13.79 -6.30
CA VAL A 63 5.78 13.04 -5.27
C VAL A 63 6.30 11.72 -5.84
N GLY A 64 5.45 10.97 -6.55
CA GLY A 64 5.80 9.69 -7.15
C GLY A 64 6.91 9.81 -8.20
N VAL A 65 6.76 10.73 -9.17
CA VAL A 65 7.77 10.94 -10.22
C VAL A 65 9.09 11.44 -9.65
N THR A 66 9.05 12.38 -8.71
CA THR A 66 10.26 12.89 -8.06
C THR A 66 10.98 11.76 -7.30
N GLY A 67 10.23 10.96 -6.54
CA GLY A 67 10.76 9.79 -5.84
C GLY A 67 11.41 8.77 -6.79
N LEU A 68 10.74 8.42 -7.88
CA LEU A 68 11.30 7.52 -8.92
C LEU A 68 12.62 8.05 -9.49
N ILE A 69 12.67 9.34 -9.85
CA ILE A 69 13.90 9.94 -10.39
C ILE A 69 15.01 9.90 -9.35
N LEU A 70 14.73 10.28 -8.11
CA LEU A 70 15.73 10.34 -7.04
C LEU A 70 16.24 8.94 -6.63
N CYS A 71 15.41 7.90 -6.71
CA CYS A 71 15.82 6.51 -6.46
C CYS A 71 16.88 6.02 -7.44
N HIS A 72 16.86 6.49 -8.68
CA HIS A 72 17.81 6.08 -9.72
C HIS A 72 18.93 7.10 -9.97
N TYR A 73 18.89 8.27 -9.33
CA TYR A 73 19.86 9.34 -9.58
C TYR A 73 21.02 9.31 -8.59
N LYS A 74 22.23 9.04 -9.09
CA LYS A 74 23.54 9.22 -8.40
C LYS A 74 23.57 8.76 -6.93
N ASP A 75 22.96 7.62 -6.63
CA ASP A 75 22.84 7.07 -5.27
C ASP A 75 22.34 8.10 -4.24
N TYR A 76 21.42 8.97 -4.62
CA TYR A 76 20.93 10.08 -3.79
C TYR A 76 20.42 9.61 -2.42
N PHE A 77 19.61 8.54 -2.41
CA PHE A 77 19.12 7.92 -1.18
C PHE A 77 20.12 6.98 -0.50
N ARG A 78 21.31 6.77 -1.09
CA ARG A 78 22.35 5.85 -0.60
C ARG A 78 21.81 4.46 -0.28
N LEU A 79 20.96 3.94 -1.17
CA LEU A 79 20.33 2.64 -1.02
C LEU A 79 21.41 1.56 -1.03
N SER A 80 21.34 0.70 -0.03
CA SER A 80 22.38 -0.29 0.27
C SER A 80 22.26 -1.56 -0.58
N SER A 81 21.06 -1.84 -1.10
CA SER A 81 20.76 -3.10 -1.79
C SER A 81 19.83 -2.97 -2.99
N GLN A 82 19.93 -3.94 -3.90
CA GLN A 82 19.00 -4.04 -5.04
C GLN A 82 17.55 -4.25 -4.57
N GLY A 83 17.33 -5.01 -3.50
CA GLY A 83 15.99 -5.22 -2.95
C GLY A 83 15.36 -3.92 -2.43
N GLU A 84 16.18 -3.07 -1.81
CA GLU A 84 15.76 -1.74 -1.35
C GLU A 84 15.40 -0.83 -2.53
N LEU A 85 16.22 -0.84 -3.60
CA LEU A 85 15.93 -0.10 -4.83
C LEU A 85 14.62 -0.55 -5.48
N TRP A 86 14.40 -1.85 -5.66
CA TRP A 86 13.16 -2.37 -6.25
C TRP A 86 11.94 -2.03 -5.39
N SER A 87 12.07 -2.10 -4.06
CA SER A 87 10.97 -1.77 -3.14
C SER A 87 10.61 -0.28 -3.22
N TRP A 88 11.60 0.62 -3.23
CA TRP A 88 11.36 2.05 -3.44
C TRP A 88 10.81 2.38 -4.82
N THR A 89 11.31 1.69 -5.86
CA THR A 89 10.83 1.86 -7.24
C THR A 89 9.36 1.50 -7.34
N LEU A 90 8.95 0.34 -6.81
CA LEU A 90 7.54 -0.08 -6.80
C LEU A 90 6.67 0.82 -5.93
N PHE A 91 7.18 1.30 -4.80
CA PHE A 91 6.47 2.26 -3.96
C PHE A 91 6.15 3.55 -4.74
N PHE A 92 7.15 4.21 -5.32
CA PHE A 92 6.96 5.46 -6.04
C PHE A 92 6.23 5.28 -7.38
N ALA A 93 6.41 4.14 -8.05
CA ALA A 93 5.59 3.78 -9.21
C ALA A 93 4.11 3.62 -8.81
N GLY A 94 3.85 2.95 -7.68
CA GLY A 94 2.51 2.84 -7.09
C GLY A 94 1.92 4.21 -6.78
N VAL A 95 2.64 5.08 -6.07
CA VAL A 95 2.20 6.46 -5.76
C VAL A 95 1.92 7.28 -7.03
N THR A 96 2.76 7.16 -8.06
CA THR A 96 2.52 7.80 -9.36
C THR A 96 1.24 7.26 -10.01
N ALA A 97 1.05 5.95 -9.97
CA ALA A 97 -0.12 5.28 -10.54
C ALA A 97 -1.41 5.57 -9.75
N VAL A 98 -1.34 5.80 -8.43
CA VAL A 98 -2.47 6.29 -7.61
C VAL A 98 -3.01 7.58 -8.21
N ALA A 99 -2.14 8.53 -8.60
CA ALA A 99 -2.60 9.79 -9.17
C ALA A 99 -3.52 9.61 -10.38
N PHE A 100 -3.24 8.62 -11.23
CA PHE A 100 -4.06 8.29 -12.40
C PHE A 100 -5.26 7.41 -12.04
N GLY A 101 -5.06 6.38 -11.22
CA GLY A 101 -6.08 5.43 -10.79
C GLY A 101 -7.21 6.10 -10.01
N SER A 102 -6.85 6.88 -8.99
CA SER A 102 -7.78 7.67 -8.18
C SER A 102 -8.52 8.70 -9.03
N SER A 103 -7.80 9.42 -9.91
CA SER A 103 -8.45 10.37 -10.82
C SER A 103 -9.46 9.70 -11.75
N PHE A 104 -9.11 8.53 -12.31
CA PHE A 104 -10.01 7.77 -13.18
C PHE A 104 -11.25 7.29 -12.44
N TYR A 105 -11.09 6.81 -11.20
CA TYR A 105 -12.19 6.44 -10.32
C TYR A 105 -13.10 7.63 -10.00
N HIS A 106 -12.55 8.77 -9.58
CA HIS A 106 -13.34 9.95 -9.24
C HIS A 106 -14.04 10.58 -10.44
N LEU A 107 -13.52 10.40 -11.66
CA LEU A 107 -14.18 10.86 -12.88
C LEU A 107 -15.42 10.02 -13.23
N ASN A 108 -15.41 8.71 -12.92
CA ASN A 108 -16.53 7.81 -13.20
C ASN A 108 -16.66 6.75 -12.09
N PRO A 109 -17.26 7.09 -10.94
CA PRO A 109 -17.20 6.24 -9.75
C PRO A 109 -18.04 4.97 -9.92
N ASN A 110 -17.39 3.81 -9.83
CA ASN A 110 -18.00 2.47 -9.77
C ASN A 110 -16.92 1.43 -9.39
N ASP A 111 -17.33 0.22 -9.04
CA ASP A 111 -16.42 -0.88 -8.67
C ASP A 111 -15.33 -1.19 -9.70
N ALA A 112 -15.67 -1.20 -11.00
CA ALA A 112 -14.70 -1.51 -12.04
C ALA A 112 -13.59 -0.45 -12.11
N THR A 113 -13.94 0.82 -11.89
CA THR A 113 -12.96 1.92 -11.81
C THR A 113 -12.22 1.96 -10.47
N LEU A 114 -12.85 1.52 -9.38
CA LEU A 114 -12.26 1.44 -8.04
C LEU A 114 -11.12 0.43 -7.95
N ILE A 115 -11.12 -0.61 -8.78
CA ILE A 115 -9.97 -1.53 -8.94
C ILE A 115 -8.70 -0.73 -9.28
N TRP A 116 -8.81 0.25 -10.17
CA TRP A 116 -7.67 1.05 -10.64
C TRP A 116 -7.17 2.06 -9.60
N ASP A 117 -8.00 2.42 -8.62
CA ASP A 117 -7.61 3.21 -7.46
C ASP A 117 -6.88 2.35 -6.41
N ARG A 118 -7.47 1.20 -6.06
CA ARG A 118 -6.96 0.32 -5.01
C ARG A 118 -5.70 -0.46 -5.39
N LEU A 119 -5.56 -0.83 -6.66
CA LEU A 119 -4.42 -1.63 -7.12
C LEU A 119 -3.07 -0.89 -6.95
N PRO A 120 -2.90 0.34 -7.46
CA PRO A 120 -1.69 1.14 -7.21
C PRO A 120 -1.42 1.39 -5.72
N MET A 121 -2.47 1.67 -4.96
CA MET A 121 -2.40 1.91 -3.52
C MET A 121 -1.88 0.68 -2.78
N THR A 122 -2.40 -0.50 -3.13
CA THR A 122 -1.98 -1.78 -2.57
C THR A 122 -0.51 -2.10 -2.90
N ILE A 123 -0.08 -1.82 -4.13
CA ILE A 123 1.34 -1.97 -4.53
C ILE A 123 2.22 -1.04 -3.69
N ALA A 124 1.79 0.20 -3.44
CA ALA A 124 2.53 1.13 -2.59
C ALA A 124 2.61 0.63 -1.14
N PHE A 125 1.50 0.20 -0.54
CA PHE A 125 1.48 -0.30 0.85
C PHE A 125 2.32 -1.57 1.06
N THR A 126 2.26 -2.51 0.12
CA THR A 126 3.05 -3.74 0.18
C THR A 126 4.54 -3.47 -0.04
N SER A 127 4.87 -2.51 -0.91
CA SER A 127 6.25 -2.08 -1.16
C SER A 127 6.85 -1.35 0.06
N ILE A 128 6.12 -0.41 0.68
CA ILE A 128 6.62 0.28 1.88
C ILE A 128 6.75 -0.66 3.07
N MET A 129 5.88 -1.66 3.20
CA MET A 129 6.08 -2.73 4.19
C MET A 129 7.40 -3.48 3.95
N ALA A 130 7.72 -3.84 2.71
CA ALA A 130 8.99 -4.48 2.38
C ALA A 130 10.19 -3.58 2.71
N ILE A 131 10.13 -2.28 2.40
CA ILE A 131 11.15 -1.29 2.77
C ILE A 131 11.39 -1.29 4.28
N PHE A 132 10.33 -1.25 5.08
CA PHE A 132 10.45 -1.27 6.55
C PHE A 132 11.05 -2.57 7.07
N ILE A 133 10.74 -3.72 6.45
CA ILE A 133 11.36 -5.00 6.82
C ILE A 133 12.87 -4.98 6.47
N ILE A 134 13.25 -4.43 5.32
CA ILE A 134 14.66 -4.24 4.92
C ILE A 134 15.38 -3.35 5.95
N GLU A 135 14.79 -2.21 6.28
CA GLU A 135 15.41 -1.20 7.15
C GLU A 135 15.47 -1.62 8.62
N ARG A 136 14.47 -2.34 9.12
CA ARG A 136 14.33 -2.60 10.57
C ARG A 136 14.64 -4.04 10.97
N VAL A 137 14.47 -5.01 10.08
CA VAL A 137 14.55 -6.43 10.44
C VAL A 137 15.77 -7.10 9.84
N ASP A 138 15.80 -7.23 8.51
CA ASP A 138 16.88 -7.89 7.77
C ASP A 138 16.74 -7.58 6.28
N GLU A 139 17.84 -7.12 5.67
CA GLU A 139 17.89 -6.73 4.26
C GLU A 139 17.47 -7.87 3.31
N ARG A 140 18.00 -9.08 3.54
CA ARG A 140 17.73 -10.24 2.67
C ARG A 140 16.30 -10.74 2.81
N ALA A 141 15.78 -10.76 4.03
CA ALA A 141 14.40 -11.15 4.31
C ALA A 141 13.41 -10.15 3.72
N GLY A 142 13.68 -8.85 3.83
CA GLY A 142 12.84 -7.80 3.26
C GLY A 142 12.86 -7.78 1.74
N ALA A 143 14.04 -7.95 1.11
CA ALA A 143 14.13 -8.08 -0.35
C ALA A 143 13.32 -9.29 -0.87
N LYS A 144 13.34 -10.41 -0.13
CA LYS A 144 12.57 -11.62 -0.48
C LYS A 144 11.08 -11.49 -0.15
N SER A 145 10.68 -10.59 0.75
CA SER A 145 9.26 -10.40 1.10
C SER A 145 8.54 -9.49 0.09
N LEU A 146 9.25 -8.68 -0.70
CA LEU A 146 8.65 -7.79 -1.69
C LEU A 146 7.71 -8.52 -2.65
N ALA A 147 8.20 -9.54 -3.35
CA ALA A 147 7.40 -10.30 -4.32
C ALA A 147 6.15 -10.95 -3.70
N PRO A 148 6.23 -11.73 -2.60
CA PRO A 148 5.03 -12.33 -2.01
C PRO A 148 4.06 -11.29 -1.44
N LEU A 149 4.54 -10.16 -0.89
CA LEU A 149 3.67 -9.10 -0.40
C LEU A 149 2.89 -8.43 -1.55
N VAL A 150 3.58 -8.06 -2.64
CA VAL A 150 2.94 -7.46 -3.81
C VAL A 150 1.94 -8.43 -4.45
N ILE A 151 2.31 -9.71 -4.61
CA ILE A 151 1.42 -10.73 -5.15
C ILE A 151 0.19 -10.90 -4.26
N ALA A 152 0.36 -11.00 -2.94
CA ALA A 152 -0.75 -11.09 -2.01
C ALA A 152 -1.67 -9.86 -2.11
N GLY A 153 -1.08 -8.68 -2.27
CA GLY A 153 -1.82 -7.44 -2.52
C GLY A 153 -2.66 -7.48 -3.79
N VAL A 154 -2.06 -7.82 -4.94
CA VAL A 154 -2.79 -7.93 -6.22
C VAL A 154 -3.90 -8.98 -6.14
N LEU A 155 -3.60 -10.15 -5.57
CA LEU A 155 -4.59 -11.21 -5.38
C LEU A 155 -5.73 -10.79 -4.46
N SER A 156 -5.48 -9.94 -3.46
CA SER A 156 -6.52 -9.42 -2.57
C SER A 156 -7.53 -8.55 -3.32
N ILE A 157 -7.07 -7.72 -4.28
CA ILE A 157 -7.93 -6.90 -5.14
C ILE A 157 -8.69 -7.77 -6.14
N MET A 158 -8.01 -8.74 -6.75
CA MET A 158 -8.68 -9.69 -7.65
C MET A 158 -9.76 -10.48 -6.92
N TYR A 159 -9.47 -10.97 -5.71
CA TYR A 159 -10.43 -11.68 -4.88
C TYR A 159 -11.66 -10.82 -4.60
N TRP A 160 -11.46 -9.58 -4.16
CA TRP A 160 -12.56 -8.63 -3.97
C TRP A 160 -13.38 -8.45 -5.26
N SER A 161 -12.72 -8.23 -6.41
CA SER A 161 -13.40 -8.02 -7.69
C SER A 161 -14.24 -9.21 -8.17
N PHE A 162 -13.92 -10.44 -7.76
CA PHE A 162 -14.66 -11.64 -8.17
C PHE A 162 -15.69 -12.13 -7.16
N PHE A 163 -15.41 -11.95 -5.86
CA PHE A 163 -16.21 -12.52 -4.77
C PHE A 163 -16.96 -11.47 -3.95
N ASP A 164 -16.76 -10.17 -4.26
CA ASP A 164 -17.32 -9.04 -3.51
C ASP A 164 -17.06 -9.17 -2.00
N ASP A 165 -15.78 -9.40 -1.66
CA ASP A 165 -15.36 -9.56 -0.26
C ASP A 165 -14.07 -8.79 0.00
N LEU A 166 -14.19 -7.74 0.80
CA LEU A 166 -13.13 -6.79 1.13
C LEU A 166 -12.14 -7.30 2.17
N ARG A 167 -12.42 -8.40 2.87
CA ARG A 167 -11.60 -8.84 4.03
C ARG A 167 -10.12 -9.04 3.69
N PRO A 168 -9.73 -9.71 2.57
CA PRO A 168 -8.32 -9.85 2.22
C PRO A 168 -7.66 -8.51 1.92
N TYR A 169 -8.35 -7.62 1.20
CA TYR A 169 -7.87 -6.27 0.90
C TYR A 169 -7.69 -5.45 2.19
N ALA A 170 -8.66 -5.51 3.11
CA ALA A 170 -8.60 -4.81 4.40
C ALA A 170 -7.37 -5.24 5.21
N VAL A 171 -7.01 -6.53 5.21
CA VAL A 171 -5.78 -6.99 5.86
C VAL A 171 -4.54 -6.37 5.20
N VAL A 172 -4.46 -6.40 3.87
CA VAL A 172 -3.31 -5.82 3.14
C VAL A 172 -3.20 -4.30 3.35
N GLN A 173 -4.33 -3.61 3.49
CA GLN A 173 -4.39 -2.16 3.68
C GLN A 173 -4.07 -1.75 5.12
N PHE A 174 -4.72 -2.37 6.12
CA PHE A 174 -4.66 -1.91 7.51
C PHE A 174 -3.48 -2.49 8.29
N VAL A 175 -2.98 -3.68 7.95
CA VAL A 175 -1.82 -4.26 8.64
C VAL A 175 -0.59 -3.36 8.51
N PRO A 176 -0.22 -2.84 7.31
CA PRO A 176 0.85 -1.86 7.19
C PRO A 176 0.64 -0.59 8.01
N CYS A 177 -0.58 -0.05 8.03
CA CYS A 177 -0.90 1.16 8.81
C CYS A 177 -0.64 1.01 10.32
N ILE A 178 -0.71 -0.21 10.86
CA ILE A 178 -0.43 -0.50 12.28
C ILE A 178 1.02 -0.96 12.46
N ALA A 179 1.47 -1.91 11.65
CA ALA A 179 2.78 -2.54 11.81
C ALA A 179 3.93 -1.55 11.53
N ILE A 180 3.78 -0.63 10.58
CA ILE A 180 4.82 0.37 10.28
C ILE A 180 5.08 1.28 11.50
N PRO A 181 4.07 1.95 12.11
CA PRO A 181 4.28 2.71 13.34
C PRO A 181 4.82 1.87 14.50
N VAL A 182 4.34 0.64 14.68
CA VAL A 182 4.84 -0.24 15.76
C VAL A 182 6.31 -0.58 15.56
N MET A 183 6.71 -1.01 14.36
CA MET A 183 8.12 -1.24 14.01
C MET A 183 8.92 0.04 14.17
N ALA A 184 8.32 1.19 13.83
CA ALA A 184 8.96 2.49 13.93
C ALA A 184 9.38 2.85 15.35
N ILE A 185 8.53 2.54 16.33
CA ILE A 185 8.72 2.83 17.76
C ILE A 185 9.61 1.77 18.43
N VAL A 186 9.42 0.50 18.10
CA VAL A 186 10.06 -0.62 18.82
C VAL A 186 11.47 -0.91 18.31
N ILE A 187 11.75 -0.66 17.03
CA ILE A 187 13.00 -1.05 16.37
C ILE A 187 13.73 0.21 15.92
N PRO A 188 14.98 0.47 16.36
CA PRO A 188 15.69 1.66 15.94
C PRO A 188 15.95 1.67 14.42
N PRO A 189 15.84 2.83 13.74
CA PRO A 189 16.10 2.93 12.30
C PRO A 189 17.59 2.81 12.00
N ILE A 190 17.92 2.19 10.87
CA ILE A 190 19.30 2.19 10.32
C ILE A 190 19.67 3.58 9.77
N TYR A 191 18.68 4.33 9.23
CA TYR A 191 18.89 5.65 8.64
C TYR A 191 18.40 6.79 9.55
N THR A 192 19.19 7.85 9.67
CA THR A 192 19.01 8.99 10.57
C THR A 192 17.79 9.89 10.30
N HIS A 193 17.01 9.64 9.24
CA HIS A 193 15.85 10.46 8.84
C HIS A 193 14.52 9.69 8.71
N SER A 194 14.43 8.46 9.25
CA SER A 194 13.25 7.59 9.13
C SER A 194 11.95 8.18 9.72
N SER A 195 12.05 9.13 10.66
CA SER A 195 10.90 9.79 11.29
C SER A 195 10.09 10.71 10.36
N TYR A 196 10.69 11.28 9.32
CA TYR A 196 9.99 12.14 8.36
C TYR A 196 9.02 11.35 7.45
N TRP A 197 9.29 10.06 7.22
CA TRP A 197 8.46 9.18 6.41
C TRP A 197 7.14 8.80 7.10
N LEU A 198 7.13 8.73 8.44
CA LEU A 198 5.91 8.45 9.21
C LEU A 198 4.88 9.56 9.08
N TRP A 199 5.34 10.81 8.99
CA TRP A 199 4.46 11.97 8.74
C TRP A 199 3.90 11.94 7.32
N ALA A 200 4.71 11.59 6.32
CA ALA A 200 4.24 11.45 4.94
C ALA A 200 3.22 10.29 4.78
N ALA A 201 3.49 9.14 5.41
CA ALA A 201 2.57 8.00 5.40
C ALA A 201 1.25 8.29 6.14
N GLY A 202 1.32 9.00 7.27
CA GLY A 202 0.14 9.45 8.02
C GLY A 202 -0.74 10.44 7.24
N LEU A 203 -0.11 11.36 6.49
CA LEU A 203 -0.81 12.28 5.58
C LEU A 203 -1.48 11.54 4.40
N CYS A 204 -0.85 10.50 3.84
CA CYS A 204 -1.46 9.68 2.79
C CYS A 204 -2.66 8.85 3.30
N ALA A 205 -2.61 8.34 4.54
CA ALA A 205 -3.73 7.60 5.14
C ALA A 205 -4.93 8.49 5.47
N LEU A 206 -4.71 9.77 5.79
CA LEU A 206 -5.75 10.77 6.07
C LEU A 206 -6.46 11.28 4.81
N LEU A 207 -5.85 11.16 3.64
CA LEU A 207 -6.44 11.61 2.36
C LEU A 207 -7.39 10.59 1.72
N ASN A 208 -7.46 9.36 2.25
CA ASN A 208 -8.31 8.27 1.78
C ASN A 208 -9.48 7.94 2.73
N ALA A 209 -9.79 8.83 3.67
CA ALA A 209 -10.94 8.73 4.58
C ALA A 209 -12.06 9.68 4.16
#